data_AF-A0A350LSB6-F1
#
_entry.id   AF-A0A350LSB6-F1
#
_cell.length_a   1.000
_cell.length_b   1.000
_cell.length_c   1.000
_cell.angle_alpha   90.00
_cell.angle_beta   90.00
_cell.angle_gamma   90.00
#
_symmetry.space_group_name_H-M   'P 1'
#
loop_
_entity.id
_entity.type
_entity.pdbx_description
1 polymer ?
#
loop_
_entity_poly.entity_id
_entity_poly.type
_entity_poly.pdbx_seq_one_letter_code
_entity_poly.pdbx_strand_id
1 'polypeptide(L)'
;PAQIARAQALPGYAGALDGVEAARVTDAGALATLPVLRKSDLGRAQGAAAPFGGLTARPAHGFAHIFQSPGPIYEPGGDSHDWWRVGRFLHACGVGQGDIVQNC
;
A
#
# COMPACT_ATOMS: atom_id res chain seq x y z
N PRO A 1 -4.37 14.46 -1.38
CA PRO A 1 -4.44 14.57 -2.86
C PRO A 1 -3.58 13.57 -3.68
N ALA A 2 -2.23 13.66 -3.69
CA ALA A 2 -1.40 12.98 -4.69
C ALA A 2 -1.48 11.44 -4.67
N GLN A 3 -1.58 10.81 -3.48
CA GLN A 3 -1.71 9.35 -3.38
C GLN A 3 -3.04 8.84 -3.94
N ILE A 4 -4.10 9.64 -3.82
CA ILE A 4 -5.43 9.30 -4.37
C ILE A 4 -5.38 9.34 -5.90
N ALA A 5 -4.76 10.37 -6.48
CA ALA A 5 -4.57 10.46 -7.92
C ALA A 5 -3.75 9.28 -8.48
N ARG A 6 -2.71 8.84 -7.75
CA ARG A 6 -1.95 7.63 -8.12
C ARG A 6 -2.82 6.37 -8.05
N ALA A 7 -3.63 6.23 -7.01
CA ALA A 7 -4.55 5.10 -6.88
C ALA A 7 -5.61 5.07 -8.00
N GLN A 8 -6.13 6.23 -8.43
CA GLN A 8 -7.07 6.34 -9.54
C GLN A 8 -6.51 5.85 -10.87
N ALA A 9 -5.20 5.91 -11.07
CA ALA A 9 -4.55 5.40 -12.27
C ALA A 9 -4.37 3.86 -12.26
N LEU A 10 -4.69 3.18 -11.15
CA LEU A 10 -4.48 1.75 -11.01
C LEU A 10 -5.75 0.96 -11.35
N PRO A 11 -5.68 -0.02 -12.26
CA PRO A 11 -6.86 -0.78 -12.69
C PRO A 11 -7.49 -1.61 -11.57
N GLY A 12 -6.72 -1.96 -10.53
CA GLY A 12 -7.20 -2.78 -9.42
C GLY A 12 -8.28 -2.13 -8.55
N TYR A 13 -8.47 -0.81 -8.63
CA TYR A 13 -9.57 -0.13 -7.94
C TYR A 13 -10.91 -0.29 -8.67
N ALA A 14 -10.93 -0.79 -9.92
CA ALA A 14 -12.13 -1.16 -10.66
C ALA A 14 -13.26 -0.10 -10.62
N GLY A 15 -12.89 1.17 -10.82
CA GLY A 15 -13.82 2.30 -10.81
C GLY A 15 -14.30 2.74 -9.42
N ALA A 16 -13.81 2.12 -8.33
CA ALA A 16 -14.19 2.51 -6.97
C ALA A 16 -13.88 3.97 -6.64
N LEU A 17 -12.88 4.57 -7.31
CA LEU A 17 -12.50 5.96 -7.13
C LEU A 17 -13.04 6.88 -8.23
N ASP A 18 -13.99 6.41 -9.03
CA ASP A 18 -14.65 7.21 -10.06
C ASP A 18 -15.46 8.33 -9.40
N GLY A 19 -15.42 9.53 -10.00
CA GLY A 19 -16.07 10.72 -9.45
C GLY A 19 -15.36 11.37 -8.25
N VAL A 20 -14.28 10.76 -7.72
CA VAL A 20 -13.46 11.39 -6.69
C VAL A 20 -12.55 12.45 -7.32
N GLU A 21 -12.71 13.71 -6.93
CA GLU A 21 -11.77 14.77 -7.29
C GLU A 21 -10.58 14.78 -6.31
N ALA A 22 -9.50 14.06 -6.62
CA ALA A 22 -8.36 13.90 -5.72
C ALA A 22 -7.76 15.22 -5.20
N ALA A 23 -7.81 16.29 -6.00
CA ALA A 23 -7.34 17.62 -5.63
C ALA A 23 -8.14 18.26 -4.49
N ARG A 24 -9.43 17.90 -4.32
CA ARG A 24 -10.31 18.40 -3.26
C ARG A 24 -10.17 17.66 -1.93
N VAL A 25 -9.44 16.54 -1.89
CA VAL A 25 -9.21 15.77 -0.66
C VAL A 25 -7.96 16.29 0.04
N THR A 26 -8.14 17.37 0.80
CA THR A 26 -7.06 18.13 1.47
C THR A 26 -7.14 18.13 3.00
N ASP A 27 -8.22 17.60 3.57
CA ASP A 27 -8.42 17.50 5.02
C ASP A 27 -8.96 16.12 5.41
N ALA A 28 -9.06 15.87 6.72
CA ALA A 28 -9.49 14.59 7.26
C ALA A 28 -10.98 14.30 6.99
N GLY A 29 -11.82 15.33 6.90
CA GLY A 29 -13.24 15.17 6.61
C GLY A 29 -13.47 14.70 5.18
N ALA A 30 -12.81 15.35 4.21
CA ALA A 30 -12.82 14.93 2.82
C ALA A 30 -12.15 13.56 2.61
N LEU A 31 -11.11 13.23 3.38
CA LEU A 31 -10.48 11.91 3.32
C LEU A 31 -11.44 10.81 3.77
N ALA A 32 -12.25 11.08 4.80
CA ALA A 32 -13.19 10.11 5.35
C ALA A 32 -14.35 9.76 4.39
N THR A 33 -14.60 10.56 3.35
CA THR A 33 -15.63 10.26 2.34
C THR A 33 -15.15 9.27 1.28
N LEU A 34 -13.86 8.91 1.25
CA LEU A 34 -13.34 7.96 0.28
C LEU A 34 -13.88 6.55 0.55
N PRO A 35 -14.15 5.76 -0.50
CA PRO A 35 -14.59 4.38 -0.34
C PRO A 35 -13.49 3.53 0.28
N VAL A 36 -13.90 2.60 1.14
CA VAL A 36 -13.00 1.70 1.86
C VAL A 36 -12.74 0.45 1.01
N LEU A 37 -11.48 0.21 0.64
CA LEU A 37 -11.03 -1.04 0.03
C LEU A 37 -11.02 -2.17 1.08
N ARG A 38 -11.85 -3.21 0.89
CA ARG A 38 -11.94 -4.32 1.85
C ARG A 38 -10.94 -5.43 1.51
N LYS A 39 -10.56 -6.22 2.53
CA LYS A 39 -9.64 -7.36 2.36
C LYS A 39 -10.17 -8.41 1.37
N SER A 40 -11.48 -8.65 1.35
CA SER A 40 -12.14 -9.54 0.37
C SER A 40 -11.94 -9.08 -1.07
N ASP A 41 -11.90 -7.76 -1.29
CA ASP A 41 -11.75 -7.17 -2.61
C ASP A 41 -10.32 -7.33 -3.13
N LEU A 42 -9.33 -7.30 -2.21
CA LEU A 42 -7.95 -7.65 -2.54
C LEU A 42 -7.85 -9.08 -3.10
N GLY A 43 -8.42 -10.05 -2.39
CA GLY A 43 -8.39 -11.46 -2.83
C GLY A 43 -9.09 -11.65 -4.19
N ARG A 44 -10.24 -11.00 -4.39
CA ARG A 44 -10.96 -11.01 -5.68
C ARG A 44 -10.15 -10.38 -6.80
N ALA A 45 -9.54 -9.21 -6.57
CA ALA A 45 -8.70 -8.54 -7.55
C ALA A 45 -7.48 -9.39 -7.93
N GLN A 46 -6.80 -9.98 -6.94
CA GLN A 46 -5.64 -10.85 -7.17
C GLN A 46 -6.01 -12.16 -7.87
N GLY A 47 -7.19 -12.72 -7.58
CA GLY A 47 -7.72 -13.89 -8.29
C GLY A 47 -7.98 -13.61 -9.78
N ALA A 48 -8.40 -12.40 -10.12
CA ALA A 48 -8.60 -11.98 -11.51
C ALA A 48 -7.29 -11.56 -12.22
N ALA A 49 -6.36 -10.94 -11.49
CA ALA A 49 -5.11 -10.40 -12.04
C ALA A 49 -3.93 -10.59 -11.08
N ALA A 50 -3.39 -11.81 -11.03
CA ALA A 50 -2.27 -12.14 -10.16
C ALA A 50 -0.97 -11.36 -10.51
N PRO A 51 -0.06 -11.14 -9.55
CA PRO A 51 -0.20 -11.47 -8.12
C PRO A 51 -0.87 -10.36 -7.32
N PHE A 52 -0.88 -9.10 -7.80
CA PHE A 52 -1.26 -7.94 -6.99
C PHE A 52 -2.62 -7.32 -7.33
N GLY A 53 -3.38 -7.92 -8.24
CA GLY A 53 -4.74 -7.49 -8.56
C GLY A 53 -4.81 -6.14 -9.26
N GLY A 54 -3.73 -5.70 -9.90
CA GLY A 54 -3.66 -4.36 -10.51
C GLY A 54 -3.61 -3.21 -9.49
N LEU A 55 -3.33 -3.49 -8.22
CA LEU A 55 -3.27 -2.48 -7.13
C LEU A 55 -1.85 -1.92 -6.90
N THR A 56 -0.89 -2.24 -7.77
CA THR A 56 0.50 -1.79 -7.64
C THR A 56 0.92 -0.90 -8.81
N ALA A 57 1.71 0.13 -8.53
CA ALA A 57 2.23 1.06 -9.54
C ALA A 57 3.41 0.52 -10.37
N ARG A 58 3.85 -0.72 -10.09
CA ARG A 58 4.96 -1.41 -10.79
C ARG A 58 4.54 -2.84 -11.11
N PRO A 59 5.12 -3.47 -12.15
CA PRO A 59 4.96 -4.89 -12.40
C PRO A 59 5.62 -5.72 -11.28
N ALA A 60 5.23 -7.00 -11.17
CA ALA A 60 5.68 -7.88 -10.09
C ALA A 60 7.21 -8.02 -10.00
N HIS A 61 7.88 -8.16 -11.15
CA HIS A 61 9.36 -8.24 -11.22
C HIS A 61 10.08 -6.92 -10.89
N GLY A 62 9.34 -5.83 -10.69
CA GLY A 62 9.89 -4.53 -10.25
C GLY A 62 9.98 -4.38 -8.73
N PHE A 63 9.64 -5.42 -7.98
CA PHE A 63 9.76 -5.48 -6.51
C PHE A 63 10.85 -6.47 -6.11
N ALA A 64 11.53 -6.19 -5.00
CA ALA A 64 12.61 -7.04 -4.49
C ALA A 64 12.05 -8.33 -3.84
N HIS A 65 10.89 -8.22 -3.21
CA HIS A 65 10.23 -9.34 -2.52
C HIS A 65 8.73 -9.39 -2.84
N ILE A 66 8.16 -10.59 -2.76
CA ILE A 66 6.72 -10.82 -2.74
C ILE A 66 6.41 -11.55 -1.44
N PHE A 67 5.64 -10.91 -0.56
CA PHE A 67 5.14 -11.51 0.68
C PHE A 67 3.78 -12.15 0.43
N GLN A 68 3.44 -13.15 1.23
CA GLN A 68 2.14 -13.80 1.17
C GLN A 68 1.55 -13.89 2.59
N SER A 69 0.40 -13.25 2.79
CA SER A 69 -0.44 -13.45 3.97
C SER A 69 -1.08 -14.86 3.97
N PRO A 70 -1.39 -15.43 5.15
CA PRO A 70 -2.28 -16.59 5.22
C PRO A 70 -3.64 -16.28 4.55
N GLY A 71 -4.04 -17.08 3.56
CA GLY A 71 -5.25 -16.87 2.76
C GLY A 71 -4.99 -16.15 1.43
N PRO A 72 -4.33 -16.82 0.49
CA PRO A 72 -3.34 -16.32 -0.50
C PRO A 72 -3.52 -14.86 -0.98
N ILE A 73 -3.10 -13.90 -0.16
CA ILE A 73 -2.97 -12.48 -0.58
C ILE A 73 -1.49 -12.16 -0.67
N TYR A 74 -1.07 -11.59 -1.79
CA TYR A 74 0.31 -11.20 -2.04
C TYR A 74 0.52 -9.70 -1.83
N GLU A 75 1.64 -9.33 -1.19
CA GLU A 75 2.05 -7.94 -0.99
C GLU A 75 3.46 -7.65 -1.54
N PRO A 76 3.67 -6.47 -2.15
CA PRO A 76 4.98 -6.10 -2.66
C PRO A 76 5.95 -5.64 -1.55
N GLY A 77 7.20 -6.08 -1.64
CA GLY A 77 8.32 -5.61 -0.83
C GLY A 77 9.42 -4.93 -1.65
N GLY A 78 9.94 -3.81 -1.16
CA GLY A 78 11.11 -3.13 -1.71
C GLY A 78 12.30 -3.16 -0.75
N ASP A 79 13.47 -2.90 -1.28
CA ASP A 79 14.78 -2.90 -0.61
C ASP A 79 15.38 -1.48 -0.49
N SER A 80 14.68 -0.45 -0.96
CA SER A 80 15.12 0.94 -0.78
C SER A 80 15.20 1.30 0.70
N HIS A 81 16.06 2.26 1.02
CA HIS A 81 16.20 2.81 2.38
C HIS A 81 14.82 3.15 2.98
N ASP A 82 14.55 2.60 4.18
CA ASP A 82 13.30 2.80 4.93
C ASP A 82 12.02 2.56 4.11
N TRP A 83 12.00 1.52 3.26
CA TRP A 83 10.85 1.16 2.41
C TRP A 83 9.51 1.14 3.17
N TRP A 84 9.51 0.57 4.37
CA TRP A 84 8.31 0.46 5.23
C TRP A 84 8.01 1.72 6.05
N ARG A 85 8.86 2.74 6.00
CA ARG A 85 8.74 3.99 6.76
C ARG A 85 8.68 3.77 8.27
N VAL A 86 9.34 2.73 8.75
CA VAL A 86 9.38 2.34 10.17
C VAL A 86 10.52 3.01 10.93
N GLY A 87 11.54 3.54 10.22
CA GLY A 87 12.69 4.19 10.84
C GLY A 87 12.31 5.36 11.76
N ARG A 88 11.37 6.22 11.34
CA ARG A 88 10.87 7.33 12.17
C ARG A 88 10.20 6.85 13.45
N PHE A 89 9.44 5.75 13.36
CA PHE A 89 8.78 5.16 14.52
C PHE A 89 9.80 4.61 15.52
N LEU A 90 10.78 3.83 15.05
CA LEU A 90 11.83 3.28 15.91
C LEU A 90 12.65 4.37 16.61
N HIS A 91 13.00 5.44 15.88
CA HIS A 91 13.70 6.59 16.46
C HIS A 91 12.87 7.26 17.57
N ALA A 92 11.56 7.42 17.38
CA ALA A 92 10.68 7.98 18.40
C ALA A 92 10.55 7.07 19.65
N CYS A 93 10.77 5.76 19.50
CA CYS A 93 10.88 4.83 20.61
C CYS A 93 12.26 4.85 21.30
N GLY A 94 13.19 5.70 20.87
CA GLY A 94 14.54 5.82 21.43
C GLY A 94 15.57 4.89 20.79
N VAL A 95 15.21 4.11 19.77
CA VAL A 95 16.17 3.26 19.05
C VAL A 95 17.09 4.14 18.21
N GLY A 96 18.40 3.96 18.38
CA GLY A 96 19.41 4.77 17.76
C GLY A 96 20.73 4.05 17.48
N GLN A 97 21.74 4.86 17.19
CA GLN A 97 23.09 4.36 16.92
C GLN A 97 23.65 3.67 18.17
N GLY A 98 24.08 2.42 18.02
CA GLY A 98 24.66 1.62 19.10
C GLY A 98 23.69 0.62 19.73
N ASP A 99 22.39 0.75 19.46
CA ASP A 99 21.40 -0.22 19.95
C ASP A 99 21.45 -1.52 19.15
N ILE A 100 21.24 -2.64 19.84
CA ILE A 100 21.09 -3.97 19.23
C ILE A 100 19.59 -4.28 19.20
N VAL A 101 19.05 -4.48 18.00
CA VAL A 101 17.64 -4.85 17.78
C VAL A 101 17.55 -6.32 17.38
N GLN A 102 16.93 -7.13 18.23
CA GLN A 102 16.60 -8.53 17.93
C GLN A 102 15.24 -8.57 17.24
N ASN A 103 15.20 -9.00 15.98
CA ASN A 103 13.96 -9.32 15.26
C ASN A 103 13.74 -10.83 15.34
N CYS A 104 12.76 -11.28 16.13
CA CYS A 104 12.48 -12.69 16.43
C CYS A 104 11.07 -13.09 16.03
#